data_AF-A0A6M6JTN8-F1
#
_entry.id   AF-A0A6M6JTN8-F1
#
_cell.length_a   1.000
_cell.length_b   1.000
_cell.length_c   1.000
_cell.angle_alpha   90.00
_cell.angle_beta   90.00
_cell.angle_gamma   90.00
#
_symmetry.space_group_name_H-M   'P 1'
#
loop_
_entity.id
_entity.type
_entity.pdbx_description
1 polymer ?
#
loop_
_entity_poly.entity_id
_entity_poly.type
_entity_poly.pdbx_seq_one_letter_code
_entity_poly.pdbx_strand_id
1 'polypeptide(L)'
;MVVIHRILRRGFQELADLVRHTPAGDTRHAALVAGHADFHLNGLHHHHTAEDEHIWPRLLERATPNAELVARMQAQHDGVAALTTEVRTLLVPWREAPAANEALAAAIDGLGVALGEHLDEEESQILPIIRAHITPAEWQEVGERAFAGFTDDEKLIATGQLEETATPAETAMMMGDLPLPIRLYWRVVGRRRYTRHMQQVRRNLPRAANPRSRARGGVSSRVLPAVLRRANAAAVGLYRRTDGRVGGTAKGLPALLLTVPGRRTGVPHTVVVAYFPHRGGYLVAASSGGAEAEPQWIRNLAATSTAQVQIRGTVTDVAVRVPDRAERDALWSDVVLATAPFFADYERRSGRVIKVAVLTPASR
;
A
#
# COMPACT_ATOMS: atom_id res chain seq x y z
N MET A 1 14.16 -4.60 13.23
CA MET A 1 13.37 -5.42 14.18
C MET A 1 11.90 -5.14 14.12
N VAL A 2 11.36 -4.11 14.79
CA VAL A 2 9.89 -3.95 14.94
C VAL A 2 9.09 -4.04 13.63
N VAL A 3 9.59 -3.46 12.53
CA VAL A 3 8.94 -3.59 11.20
C VAL A 3 8.90 -5.05 10.72
N ILE A 4 10.01 -5.78 10.88
CA ILE A 4 10.11 -7.21 10.54
C ILE A 4 9.18 -8.03 11.43
N HIS A 5 9.12 -7.76 12.73
CA HIS A 5 8.21 -8.47 13.63
C HIS A 5 6.74 -8.23 13.26
N ARG A 6 6.37 -7.02 12.83
CA ARG A 6 5.03 -6.75 12.31
C ARG A 6 4.73 -7.54 11.03
N ILE A 7 5.73 -7.73 10.16
CA ILE A 7 5.58 -8.56 8.94
C ILE A 7 5.37 -10.02 9.34
N LEU A 8 6.17 -10.55 10.28
CA LEU A 8 6.05 -11.93 10.77
C LEU A 8 4.69 -12.18 11.43
N ARG A 9 4.30 -11.34 12.41
CA ARG A 9 3.00 -11.44 13.09
C ARG A 9 1.83 -11.45 12.10
N ARG A 10 1.83 -10.50 11.18
CA ARG A 10 0.81 -10.41 10.14
C ARG A 10 0.83 -11.61 9.19
N GLY A 11 2.03 -12.06 8.82
CA GLY A 11 2.25 -13.17 7.92
C GLY A 11 1.61 -14.46 8.43
N PHE A 12 1.97 -14.87 9.65
CA PHE A 12 1.44 -16.10 10.25
C PHE A 12 -0.07 -16.03 10.52
N GLN A 13 -0.60 -14.87 10.94
CA GLN A 13 -2.04 -14.67 11.07
C GLN A 13 -2.78 -14.87 9.74
N GLU A 14 -2.25 -14.33 8.64
CA GLU A 14 -2.89 -14.47 7.33
C GLU A 14 -2.72 -15.88 6.72
N LEU A 15 -1.60 -16.55 7.00
CA LEU A 15 -1.31 -17.88 6.46
C LEU A 15 -2.34 -18.93 6.89
N ALA A 16 -2.77 -18.91 8.15
CA ALA A 16 -3.79 -19.85 8.63
C ALA A 16 -5.11 -19.66 7.86
N ASP A 17 -5.53 -18.41 7.65
CA ASP A 17 -6.71 -18.09 6.86
C ASP A 17 -6.57 -18.52 5.38
N LEU A 18 -5.39 -18.32 4.78
CA LEU A 18 -5.12 -18.75 3.41
C LEU A 18 -5.24 -20.27 3.25
N VAL A 19 -4.73 -21.04 4.21
CA VAL A 19 -4.85 -22.50 4.21
C VAL A 19 -6.32 -22.92 4.37
N ARG A 20 -7.05 -22.35 5.33
CA ARG A 20 -8.48 -22.67 5.55
C ARG A 20 -9.33 -22.47 4.31
N HIS A 21 -9.10 -21.37 3.59
CA HIS A 21 -9.89 -20.98 2.43
C HIS A 21 -9.38 -21.55 1.11
N THR A 22 -8.35 -22.40 1.12
CA THR A 22 -7.92 -23.12 -0.09
C THR A 22 -8.91 -24.25 -0.38
N PRO A 23 -9.61 -24.26 -1.54
CA PRO A 23 -10.57 -25.31 -1.84
C PRO A 23 -9.94 -26.70 -1.88
N ALA A 24 -10.67 -27.70 -1.39
CA ALA A 24 -10.20 -29.07 -1.45
C ALA A 24 -9.93 -29.49 -2.91
N GLY A 25 -8.79 -30.14 -3.15
CA GLY A 25 -8.33 -30.55 -4.47
C GLY A 25 -7.76 -29.45 -5.38
N ASP A 26 -7.73 -28.17 -4.98
CA ASP A 26 -7.11 -27.09 -5.76
C ASP A 26 -5.58 -27.07 -5.56
N THR A 27 -4.90 -28.09 -6.09
CA THR A 27 -3.45 -28.30 -5.95
C THR A 27 -2.63 -27.13 -6.47
N ARG A 28 -3.08 -26.47 -7.54
CA ARG A 28 -2.42 -25.29 -8.10
C ARG A 28 -2.43 -24.12 -7.12
N HIS A 29 -3.55 -23.89 -6.43
CA HIS A 29 -3.60 -22.84 -5.41
C HIS A 29 -2.86 -23.22 -4.14
N ALA A 30 -2.99 -24.48 -3.70
CA ALA A 30 -2.25 -25.00 -2.57
C ALA A 30 -0.75 -24.82 -2.75
N ALA A 31 -0.20 -25.09 -3.95
CA ALA A 31 1.20 -24.82 -4.28
C ALA A 31 1.59 -23.33 -4.14
N LEU A 32 0.73 -22.41 -4.57
CA LEU A 32 0.97 -20.97 -4.43
C LEU A 32 0.93 -20.52 -2.95
N VAL A 33 -0.04 -20.99 -2.18
CA VAL A 33 -0.16 -20.70 -0.74
C VAL A 33 1.00 -21.32 0.02
N ALA A 34 1.40 -22.55 -0.31
CA ALA A 34 2.51 -23.23 0.33
C ALA A 34 3.86 -22.56 0.02
N GLY A 35 4.09 -22.09 -1.21
CA GLY A 35 5.26 -21.27 -1.53
C GLY A 35 5.26 -19.93 -0.77
N HIS A 36 4.09 -19.35 -0.52
CA HIS A 36 3.99 -18.16 0.35
C HIS A 36 4.24 -18.48 1.83
N ALA A 37 3.83 -19.65 2.30
CA ALA A 37 4.13 -20.14 3.65
C ALA A 37 5.63 -20.40 3.83
N ASP A 38 6.27 -21.02 2.83
CA ASP A 38 7.73 -21.24 2.82
C ASP A 38 8.49 -19.91 2.99
N PHE A 39 8.07 -18.86 2.28
CA PHE A 39 8.66 -17.52 2.44
C PHE A 39 8.65 -17.03 3.90
N HIS A 40 7.52 -17.15 4.61
CA HIS A 40 7.43 -16.71 6.01
C HIS A 40 8.21 -17.63 6.95
N LEU A 41 8.17 -18.94 6.74
CA LEU A 41 8.92 -19.91 7.53
C LEU A 41 10.44 -19.75 7.35
N ASN A 42 10.89 -19.49 6.12
CA ASN A 42 12.30 -19.20 5.82
C ASN A 42 12.71 -17.86 6.43
N GLY A 43 11.86 -16.83 6.30
CA GLY A 43 12.13 -15.52 6.88
C GLY A 43 12.24 -15.55 8.41
N LEU A 44 11.36 -16.33 9.07
CA LEU A 44 11.43 -16.55 10.52
C LEU A 44 12.72 -17.29 10.91
N HIS A 45 13.07 -18.34 10.19
CA HIS A 45 14.32 -19.06 10.41
C HIS A 45 15.55 -18.13 10.29
N HIS A 46 15.65 -17.37 9.20
CA HIS A 46 16.76 -16.42 9.00
C HIS A 46 16.82 -15.34 10.09
N HIS A 47 15.67 -14.88 10.59
CA HIS A 47 15.59 -13.90 11.68
C HIS A 47 16.14 -14.46 12.99
N HIS A 48 15.63 -15.62 13.45
CA HIS A 48 16.09 -16.21 14.71
C HIS A 48 17.55 -16.69 14.62
N THR A 49 17.95 -17.32 13.52
CA THR A 49 19.36 -17.74 13.33
C THR A 49 20.31 -16.56 13.32
N ALA A 50 19.92 -15.42 12.73
CA ALA A 50 20.76 -14.22 12.76
C ALA A 50 20.93 -13.67 14.19
N GLU A 51 19.90 -13.76 15.04
CA GLU A 51 20.02 -13.41 16.46
C GLU A 51 20.88 -14.40 17.23
N ASP A 52 20.65 -15.69 17.03
CA ASP A 52 21.38 -16.77 17.70
C ASP A 52 22.87 -16.73 17.42
N GLU A 53 23.24 -16.55 16.17
CA GLU A 53 24.64 -16.59 15.75
C GLU A 53 25.37 -15.27 15.93
N HIS A 54 24.66 -14.13 15.97
CA HIS A 54 25.30 -12.82 15.88
C HIS A 54 24.87 -11.80 16.93
N ILE A 55 23.70 -11.92 17.55
CA ILE A 55 23.24 -10.98 18.57
C ILE A 55 23.50 -11.56 19.97
N TRP A 56 23.02 -12.76 20.28
CA TRP A 56 23.16 -13.36 21.62
C TRP A 56 24.61 -13.45 22.11
N PRO A 57 25.59 -13.91 21.30
CA PRO A 57 26.98 -13.97 21.76
C PRO A 57 27.53 -12.59 22.18
N ARG A 58 27.18 -11.55 21.42
CA ARG A 58 27.60 -10.16 21.71
C ARG A 58 26.91 -9.62 22.96
N LEU A 59 25.63 -9.94 23.18
CA LEU A 59 24.92 -9.52 24.40
C LEU A 59 25.45 -10.24 25.64
N LEU A 60 25.76 -11.54 25.55
CA LEU A 60 26.37 -12.28 26.65
C LEU A 60 27.74 -11.73 27.04
N GLU A 61 28.54 -11.30 26.04
CA GLU A 61 29.83 -10.66 26.27
C GLU A 61 29.67 -9.25 26.90
N ARG A 62 28.72 -8.45 26.42
CA ARG A 62 28.67 -6.98 26.67
C ARG A 62 27.61 -6.52 27.68
N ALA A 63 26.65 -7.36 28.03
CA ALA A 63 25.46 -6.99 28.80
C ALA A 63 25.20 -7.99 29.96
N THR A 64 26.18 -8.12 30.86
CA THR A 64 26.37 -9.29 31.73
C THR A 64 25.33 -9.55 32.86
N PRO A 65 24.38 -8.70 33.27
CA PRO A 65 23.26 -9.20 34.08
C PRO A 65 22.13 -9.84 33.27
N ASN A 66 22.22 -9.95 31.93
CA ASN A 66 21.12 -10.43 31.08
C ASN A 66 21.25 -11.89 30.61
N ALA A 67 22.18 -12.68 31.16
CA ALA A 67 22.43 -14.06 30.71
C ALA A 67 21.19 -14.96 30.82
N GLU A 68 20.41 -14.84 31.90
CA GLU A 68 19.15 -15.58 32.08
C GLU A 68 18.09 -15.18 31.04
N LEU A 69 18.00 -13.89 30.71
CA LEU A 69 17.10 -13.39 29.68
C LEU A 69 17.49 -13.94 28.31
N VAL A 70 18.78 -13.93 27.96
CA VAL A 70 19.27 -14.51 26.69
C VAL A 70 18.99 -16.01 26.63
N ALA A 71 19.26 -16.75 27.70
CA ALA A 71 18.94 -18.18 27.75
C ALA A 71 17.44 -18.47 27.59
N ARG A 72 16.58 -17.61 28.16
CA ARG A 72 15.12 -17.68 27.95
C ARG A 72 14.73 -17.41 26.49
N MET A 73 15.34 -16.42 25.83
CA MET A 73 15.09 -16.16 24.40
C MET A 73 15.51 -17.36 23.54
N GLN A 74 16.67 -17.96 23.81
CA GLN A 74 17.13 -19.16 23.11
C GLN A 74 16.16 -20.34 23.30
N ALA A 75 15.67 -20.57 24.51
CA ALA A 75 14.66 -21.61 24.76
C ALA A 75 13.33 -21.33 24.02
N GLN A 76 12.94 -20.05 23.88
CA GLN A 76 11.79 -19.66 23.06
C GLN A 76 12.07 -19.90 21.56
N HIS A 77 13.28 -19.61 21.07
CA HIS A 77 13.68 -19.93 19.69
C HIS A 77 13.55 -21.42 19.41
N ASP A 78 14.00 -22.29 20.32
CA ASP A 78 13.87 -23.75 20.19
C ASP A 78 12.39 -24.18 20.12
N GLY A 79 11.54 -23.59 20.97
CA GLY A 79 10.09 -23.85 20.96
C GLY A 79 9.43 -23.41 19.64
N VAL A 80 9.76 -22.22 19.15
CA VAL A 80 9.28 -21.73 17.84
C VAL A 80 9.81 -22.61 16.71
N ALA A 81 11.07 -23.04 16.75
CA ALA A 81 11.67 -23.91 15.74
C ALA A 81 10.96 -25.28 15.68
N ALA A 82 10.59 -25.85 16.83
CA ALA A 82 9.78 -27.08 16.87
C ALA A 82 8.41 -26.90 16.18
N LEU A 83 7.71 -25.79 16.47
CA LEU A 83 6.43 -25.47 15.83
C LEU A 83 6.57 -25.23 14.32
N THR A 84 7.64 -24.55 13.87
CA THR A 84 7.89 -24.39 12.43
C THR A 84 8.14 -25.73 11.74
N THR A 85 8.78 -26.68 12.44
CA THR A 85 9.01 -28.03 11.92
C THR A 85 7.68 -28.77 11.75
N GLU A 86 6.79 -28.70 12.74
CA GLU A 86 5.44 -29.28 12.66
C GLU A 86 4.65 -28.71 11.48
N VAL A 87 4.65 -27.37 11.32
CA VAL A 87 3.99 -26.72 10.18
C VAL A 87 4.57 -27.22 8.85
N ARG A 88 5.89 -27.31 8.71
CA ARG A 88 6.54 -27.83 7.49
C ARG A 88 6.14 -29.28 7.21
N THR A 89 6.08 -30.14 8.24
CA THR A 89 5.67 -31.53 8.11
C THR A 89 4.24 -31.67 7.57
N LEU A 90 3.32 -30.81 8.01
CA LEU A 90 1.94 -30.79 7.53
C LEU A 90 1.80 -30.12 6.15
N LEU A 91 2.63 -29.11 5.87
CA LEU A 91 2.58 -28.33 4.64
C LEU A 91 2.96 -29.15 3.40
N VAL A 92 3.95 -30.04 3.52
CA VAL A 92 4.46 -30.86 2.39
C VAL A 92 3.37 -31.74 1.76
N PRO A 93 2.67 -32.63 2.49
CA PRO A 93 1.60 -33.43 1.90
C PRO A 93 0.38 -32.58 1.51
N TRP A 94 0.08 -31.52 2.26
CA TRP A 94 -1.05 -30.63 1.95
C TRP A 94 -0.90 -29.92 0.59
N ARG A 95 0.33 -29.55 0.23
CA ARG A 95 0.67 -28.93 -1.06
C ARG A 95 0.20 -29.76 -2.26
N GLU A 96 0.36 -31.08 -2.16
CA GLU A 96 0.04 -32.03 -3.24
C GLU A 96 -1.41 -32.51 -3.20
N ALA A 97 -1.99 -32.60 -2.00
CA ALA A 97 -3.35 -33.07 -1.78
C ALA A 97 -4.07 -32.23 -0.70
N PRO A 98 -4.60 -31.04 -1.06
CA PRO A 98 -5.28 -30.18 -0.09
C PRO A 98 -6.62 -30.80 0.29
N ALA A 99 -6.65 -31.55 1.38
CA ALA A 99 -7.85 -32.19 1.94
C ALA A 99 -7.96 -32.08 3.48
N ALA A 100 -6.88 -31.64 4.16
CA ALA A 100 -6.78 -31.54 5.61
C ALA A 100 -6.39 -30.12 6.07
N ASN A 101 -7.12 -29.10 5.59
CA ASN A 101 -6.77 -27.69 5.80
C ASN A 101 -6.74 -27.29 7.29
N GLU A 102 -7.65 -27.80 8.11
CA GLU A 102 -7.78 -27.33 9.49
C GLU A 102 -6.60 -27.76 10.38
N ALA A 103 -6.04 -28.96 10.19
CA ALA A 103 -4.88 -29.40 10.96
C ALA A 103 -3.65 -28.51 10.70
N LEU A 104 -3.38 -28.22 9.42
CA LEU A 104 -2.30 -27.30 9.04
C LEU A 104 -2.59 -25.86 9.52
N ALA A 105 -3.82 -25.37 9.36
CA ALA A 105 -4.18 -24.03 9.81
C ALA A 105 -4.07 -23.87 11.33
N ALA A 106 -4.49 -24.87 12.11
CA ALA A 106 -4.36 -24.89 13.56
C ALA A 106 -2.88 -24.91 14.00
N ALA A 107 -2.01 -25.66 13.32
CA ALA A 107 -0.57 -25.64 13.58
C ALA A 107 0.04 -24.24 13.29
N ILE A 108 -0.39 -23.58 12.21
CA ILE A 108 0.02 -22.21 11.89
C ILE A 108 -0.47 -21.20 12.93
N ASP A 109 -1.71 -21.33 13.41
CA ASP A 109 -2.23 -20.47 14.48
C ASP A 109 -1.46 -20.66 15.79
N GLY A 110 -1.15 -21.91 16.16
CA GLY A 110 -0.34 -22.22 17.33
C GLY A 110 1.07 -21.61 17.24
N LEU A 111 1.71 -21.74 16.08
CA LEU A 111 2.98 -21.05 15.78
C LEU A 111 2.83 -19.53 15.89
N GLY A 112 1.76 -18.95 15.34
CA GLY A 112 1.51 -17.51 15.38
C GLY A 112 1.32 -16.96 16.80
N VAL A 113 0.68 -17.72 17.69
CA VAL A 113 0.53 -17.37 19.12
C VAL A 113 1.87 -17.39 19.83
N ALA A 114 2.60 -18.52 19.74
CA ALA A 114 3.90 -18.66 20.40
C ALA A 114 4.92 -17.61 19.90
N LEU A 115 4.92 -17.35 18.58
CA LEU A 115 5.73 -16.30 17.99
C LEU A 115 5.33 -14.91 18.48
N GLY A 116 4.02 -14.64 18.61
CA GLY A 116 3.53 -13.37 19.14
C GLY A 116 4.06 -13.08 20.55
N GLU A 117 3.98 -14.05 21.45
CA GLU A 117 4.47 -13.96 22.82
C GLU A 117 5.99 -13.74 22.87
N HIS A 118 6.74 -14.52 22.08
CA HIS A 118 8.19 -14.38 21.95
C HIS A 118 8.59 -12.97 21.47
N LEU A 119 8.00 -12.50 20.36
CA LEU A 119 8.34 -11.19 19.78
C LEU A 119 7.93 -10.02 20.69
N ASP A 120 6.85 -10.14 21.46
CA ASP A 120 6.44 -9.12 22.44
C ASP A 120 7.46 -8.98 23.58
N GLU A 121 7.98 -10.11 24.05
CA GLU A 121 9.02 -10.13 25.05
C GLU A 121 10.36 -9.60 24.51
N GLU A 122 10.76 -10.03 23.31
CA GLU A 122 11.96 -9.54 22.65
C GLU A 122 11.90 -8.00 22.44
N GLU A 123 10.77 -7.48 21.96
CA GLU A 123 10.57 -6.04 21.78
C GLU A 123 10.68 -5.24 23.08
N SER A 124 10.16 -5.79 24.18
CA SER A 124 10.11 -5.08 25.46
C SER A 124 11.39 -5.21 26.30
N GLN A 125 12.06 -6.37 26.25
CA GLN A 125 13.21 -6.68 27.10
C GLN A 125 14.54 -6.62 26.35
N ILE A 126 14.61 -7.18 25.14
CA ILE A 126 15.85 -7.37 24.40
C ILE A 126 16.20 -6.15 23.55
N LEU A 127 15.26 -5.57 22.80
CA LEU A 127 15.55 -4.44 21.92
C LEU A 127 16.19 -3.22 22.65
N PRO A 128 15.80 -2.86 23.89
CA PRO A 128 16.51 -1.83 24.64
C PRO A 128 17.98 -2.17 24.91
N ILE A 129 18.28 -3.44 25.21
CA ILE A 129 19.65 -3.93 25.47
C ILE A 129 20.45 -3.91 24.17
N ILE A 130 19.88 -4.41 23.06
CA ILE A 130 20.49 -4.33 21.73
C ILE A 130 20.86 -2.89 21.41
N ARG A 131 19.92 -1.95 21.60
CA ARG A 131 20.17 -0.52 21.32
C ARG A 131 21.31 0.06 22.16
N ALA A 132 21.52 -0.44 23.38
CA ALA A 132 22.58 0.02 24.27
C ALA A 132 23.95 -0.62 23.97
N HIS A 133 23.99 -1.85 23.43
CA HIS A 133 25.21 -2.66 23.36
C HIS A 133 25.64 -3.10 21.94
N ILE A 134 24.79 -2.89 20.93
CA ILE A 134 25.06 -3.24 19.54
C ILE A 134 25.13 -1.96 18.70
N THR A 135 26.22 -1.77 17.99
CA THR A 135 26.43 -0.58 17.16
C THR A 135 25.54 -0.62 15.91
N PRO A 136 25.23 0.54 15.30
CA PRO A 136 24.48 0.57 14.04
C PRO A 136 25.14 -0.23 12.91
N ALA A 137 26.47 -0.28 12.85
CA ALA A 137 27.21 -1.03 11.84
C ALA A 137 27.08 -2.54 12.04
N GLU A 138 27.24 -3.03 13.27
CA GLU A 138 27.02 -4.44 13.61
C GLU A 138 25.56 -4.84 13.35
N TRP A 139 24.62 -3.95 13.68
CA TRP A 139 23.20 -4.16 13.41
C TRP A 139 22.89 -4.28 11.92
N GLN A 140 23.48 -3.40 11.11
CA GLN A 140 23.33 -3.44 9.65
C GLN A 140 23.90 -4.74 9.07
N GLU A 141 25.08 -5.17 9.53
CA GLU A 141 25.71 -6.42 9.10
C GLU A 141 24.80 -7.64 9.35
N VAL A 142 24.18 -7.72 10.53
CA VAL A 142 23.24 -8.80 10.87
C VAL A 142 22.04 -8.79 9.93
N GLY A 143 21.48 -7.60 9.67
CA GLY A 143 20.37 -7.44 8.73
C GLY A 143 20.72 -7.85 7.30
N GLU A 144 21.90 -7.48 6.81
CA GLU A 144 22.39 -7.83 5.47
C GLU A 144 22.57 -9.35 5.32
N ARG A 145 23.11 -10.02 6.35
CA ARG A 145 23.28 -11.48 6.37
C ARG A 145 21.94 -12.21 6.37
N ALA A 146 21.01 -11.80 7.24
CA ALA A 146 19.65 -12.35 7.25
C ALA A 146 18.96 -12.16 5.89
N PHE A 147 19.12 -10.99 5.27
CA PHE A 147 18.51 -10.70 3.97
C PHE A 147 19.18 -11.44 2.79
N ALA A 148 20.46 -11.79 2.91
CA ALA A 148 21.19 -12.54 1.91
C ALA A 148 20.67 -13.98 1.74
N GLY A 149 20.09 -14.56 2.80
CA GLY A 149 19.50 -15.91 2.78
C GLY A 149 18.30 -16.05 1.85
N PHE A 150 17.61 -14.96 1.52
CA PHE A 150 16.46 -14.99 0.62
C PHE A 150 16.84 -15.15 -0.85
N THR A 151 16.05 -15.94 -1.56
CA THR A 151 16.03 -16.00 -3.03
C THR A 151 15.53 -14.69 -3.65
N ASP A 152 15.72 -14.50 -4.96
CA ASP A 152 15.26 -13.29 -5.65
C ASP A 152 13.73 -13.10 -5.61
N ASP A 153 12.97 -14.20 -5.70
CA ASP A 153 11.51 -14.16 -5.59
C ASP A 153 11.07 -13.85 -4.15
N GLU A 154 11.75 -14.39 -3.15
CA GLU A 154 11.47 -14.05 -1.76
C GLU A 154 11.84 -12.61 -1.43
N LYS A 155 12.95 -12.07 -1.97
CA LYS A 155 13.32 -10.65 -1.83
C LYS A 155 12.25 -9.74 -2.43
N LEU A 156 11.63 -10.15 -3.54
CA LEU A 156 10.49 -9.43 -4.13
C LEU A 156 9.28 -9.45 -3.19
N ILE A 157 8.97 -10.59 -2.57
CA ILE A 157 7.87 -10.72 -1.60
C ILE A 157 8.16 -9.90 -0.33
N ALA A 158 9.35 -10.02 0.25
CA ALA A 158 9.79 -9.27 1.42
C ALA A 158 9.69 -7.76 1.21
N THR A 159 10.14 -7.26 0.06
CA THR A 159 10.05 -5.82 -0.27
C THR A 159 8.58 -5.36 -0.34
N GLY A 160 7.68 -6.21 -0.85
CA GLY A 160 6.25 -5.92 -0.89
C GLY A 160 5.58 -5.93 0.48
N GLN A 161 5.90 -6.93 1.30
CA GLN A 161 5.41 -7.04 2.67
C GLN A 161 5.90 -5.87 3.54
N LEU A 162 7.13 -5.42 3.33
CA LEU A 162 7.67 -4.20 3.93
C LEU A 162 6.82 -2.99 3.58
N GLU A 163 6.55 -2.74 2.30
CA GLU A 163 5.71 -1.60 1.88
C GLU A 163 4.25 -1.73 2.37
N GLU A 164 3.74 -2.95 2.50
CA GLU A 164 2.36 -3.19 2.95
C GLU A 164 2.18 -3.04 4.46
N THR A 165 3.25 -3.18 5.25
CA THR A 165 3.20 -3.26 6.71
C THR A 165 3.85 -2.07 7.41
N ALA A 166 4.90 -1.49 6.81
CA ALA A 166 5.61 -0.35 7.38
C ALA A 166 4.86 0.97 7.15
N THR A 167 5.11 1.95 8.02
CA THR A 167 4.68 3.33 7.78
C THR A 167 5.45 3.94 6.61
N PRO A 168 4.94 5.00 5.96
CA PRO A 168 5.65 5.66 4.86
C PRO A 168 7.07 6.14 5.23
N ALA A 169 7.29 6.53 6.48
CA ALA A 169 8.60 6.95 6.97
C ALA A 169 9.56 5.76 7.12
N GLU A 170 9.10 4.66 7.70
CA GLU A 170 9.89 3.42 7.82
C GLU A 170 10.18 2.80 6.44
N THR A 171 9.21 2.79 5.53
CA THR A 171 9.44 2.37 4.14
C THR A 171 10.48 3.25 3.46
N ALA A 172 10.39 4.58 3.61
CA ALA A 172 11.37 5.49 3.00
C ALA A 172 12.78 5.30 3.57
N MET A 173 12.89 5.02 4.88
CA MET A 173 14.15 4.68 5.54
C MET A 173 14.72 3.38 4.99
N MET A 174 14.00 2.27 5.14
CA MET A 174 14.51 0.93 4.77
C MET A 174 14.72 0.76 3.26
N MET A 175 13.85 1.36 2.43
CA MET A 175 14.08 1.35 0.98
C MET A 175 15.16 2.34 0.55
N GLY A 176 15.49 3.33 1.37
CA GLY A 176 16.48 4.37 1.08
C GLY A 176 17.88 3.81 0.86
N ASP A 177 18.21 2.74 1.58
CA ASP A 177 19.50 2.05 1.54
C ASP A 177 19.69 1.21 0.28
N LEU A 178 18.61 0.93 -0.47
CA LEU A 178 18.68 0.16 -1.71
C LEU A 178 19.30 0.99 -2.85
N PRO A 179 20.20 0.40 -3.66
CA PRO A 179 20.72 1.00 -4.88
C PRO A 179 19.61 1.54 -5.80
N LEU A 180 19.88 2.67 -6.46
CA LEU A 180 18.91 3.33 -7.35
C LEU A 180 18.29 2.40 -8.42
N PRO A 181 19.06 1.49 -9.08
CA PRO A 181 18.48 0.56 -10.04
C PRO A 181 17.41 -0.36 -9.43
N ILE A 182 17.63 -0.84 -8.20
CA ILE A 182 16.69 -1.71 -7.48
C ILE A 182 15.43 -0.93 -7.10
N ARG A 183 15.58 0.30 -6.60
CA ARG A 183 14.43 1.17 -6.29
C ARG A 183 13.60 1.50 -7.53
N LEU A 184 14.26 1.76 -8.66
CA LEU A 184 13.58 2.01 -9.92
C LEU A 184 12.83 0.75 -10.39
N TYR A 185 13.50 -0.41 -10.39
CA TYR A 185 12.90 -1.71 -10.71
C TYR A 185 11.67 -1.97 -9.84
N TRP A 186 11.75 -1.75 -8.53
CA TRP A 186 10.64 -1.90 -7.61
C TRP A 186 9.44 -1.05 -8.02
N ARG A 187 9.68 0.24 -8.32
CA ARG A 187 8.64 1.20 -8.68
C ARG A 187 7.93 0.85 -9.99
N VAL A 188 8.64 0.32 -10.98
CA VAL A 188 8.08 0.08 -12.33
C VAL A 188 7.59 -1.36 -12.54
N VAL A 189 8.28 -2.35 -11.99
CA VAL A 189 7.97 -3.78 -12.12
C VAL A 189 7.61 -4.42 -10.78
N GLY A 190 8.46 -4.27 -9.76
CA GLY A 190 8.38 -5.04 -8.51
C GLY A 190 7.01 -4.95 -7.82
N ARG A 191 6.50 -3.73 -7.59
CA ARG A 191 5.18 -3.49 -6.99
C ARG A 191 4.04 -4.20 -7.72
N ARG A 192 4.10 -4.21 -9.06
CA ARG A 192 3.07 -4.86 -9.89
C ARG A 192 3.14 -6.37 -9.78
N ARG A 193 4.35 -6.95 -9.76
CA ARG A 193 4.56 -8.39 -9.56
C ARG A 193 4.08 -8.81 -8.17
N TYR A 194 4.48 -8.09 -7.12
CA TYR A 194 4.00 -8.32 -5.76
C TYR A 194 2.48 -8.24 -5.66
N THR A 195 1.88 -7.19 -6.22
CA THR A 195 0.41 -7.03 -6.21
C THR A 195 -0.29 -8.22 -6.87
N ARG A 196 0.23 -8.71 -8.01
CA ARG A 196 -0.31 -9.89 -8.69
C ARG A 196 -0.12 -11.16 -7.87
N HIS A 197 1.05 -11.36 -7.27
CA HIS A 197 1.33 -12.47 -6.36
C HIS A 197 0.30 -12.50 -5.23
N MET A 198 0.13 -11.40 -4.49
CA MET A 198 -0.82 -11.33 -3.39
C MET A 198 -2.28 -11.46 -3.85
N GLN A 199 -2.63 -11.00 -5.06
CA GLN A 199 -3.96 -11.25 -5.64
C GLN A 199 -4.21 -12.73 -5.89
N GLN A 200 -3.21 -13.48 -6.33
CA GLN A 200 -3.31 -14.91 -6.58
C GLN A 200 -3.35 -15.70 -5.27
N VAL A 201 -2.49 -15.37 -4.30
CA VAL A 201 -2.44 -16.00 -2.98
C VAL A 201 -3.76 -15.75 -2.23
N ARG A 202 -4.26 -14.51 -2.20
CA ARG A 202 -5.48 -14.15 -1.44
C ARG A 202 -6.79 -14.39 -2.20
N ARG A 203 -6.77 -15.10 -3.35
CA ARG A 203 -7.92 -15.14 -4.28
C ARG A 203 -9.20 -15.74 -3.68
N ASN A 204 -9.05 -16.66 -2.72
CA ASN A 204 -10.15 -17.38 -2.08
C ASN A 204 -10.51 -16.84 -0.70
N LEU A 205 -9.78 -15.83 -0.19
CA LEU A 205 -10.15 -15.20 1.07
C LEU A 205 -11.50 -14.48 0.94
N PRO A 206 -12.38 -14.55 1.96
CA PRO A 206 -13.62 -13.79 1.98
C PRO A 206 -13.34 -12.30 1.76
N ARG A 207 -14.21 -11.60 1.03
CA ARG A 207 -14.07 -10.14 0.82
C ARG A 207 -13.98 -9.35 2.14
N ALA A 208 -14.49 -9.90 3.25
CA ALA A 208 -14.35 -9.35 4.60
C ALA A 208 -12.99 -9.62 5.27
N ALA A 209 -12.26 -10.67 4.85
CA ALA A 209 -10.93 -11.03 5.33
C ALA A 209 -9.79 -10.38 4.51
N ASN A 210 -10.11 -9.67 3.43
CA ASN A 210 -9.12 -8.83 2.74
C ASN A 210 -8.79 -7.61 3.63
N PRO A 211 -7.55 -7.44 4.13
CA PRO A 211 -7.19 -6.39 5.10
C PRO A 211 -7.42 -4.96 4.58
N ARG A 212 -7.72 -4.81 3.29
CA ARG A 212 -8.16 -3.54 2.70
C ARG A 212 -9.46 -2.98 3.30
N SER A 213 -10.24 -3.77 4.03
CA SER A 213 -11.46 -3.29 4.70
C SER A 213 -11.28 -2.94 6.19
N ARG A 214 -10.18 -3.35 6.83
CA ARG A 214 -9.92 -3.06 8.26
C ARG A 214 -8.66 -2.23 8.55
N ALA A 215 -7.80 -1.98 7.56
CA ALA A 215 -6.68 -1.05 7.66
C ALA A 215 -6.97 0.29 6.93
N ARG A 216 -7.93 1.06 7.42
CA ARG A 216 -7.83 2.54 7.39
C ARG A 216 -7.56 3.07 8.79
N GLY A 217 -6.56 2.48 9.45
CA GLY A 217 -5.84 3.08 10.57
C GLY A 217 -4.42 3.41 10.10
N GLY A 218 -4.22 4.59 9.53
CA GLY A 218 -2.91 5.00 8.98
C GLY A 218 -2.86 6.49 8.69
N VAL A 219 -2.11 7.20 9.54
CA VAL A 219 -1.89 8.65 9.62
C VAL A 219 -3.10 9.44 10.13
N SER A 220 -2.88 10.10 11.28
CA SER A 220 -3.70 11.21 11.79
C SER A 220 -4.38 11.98 10.64
N SER A 221 -5.70 12.07 10.72
CA SER A 221 -6.64 12.72 9.79
C SER A 221 -6.33 14.19 9.44
N ARG A 222 -5.17 14.71 9.86
CA ARG A 222 -4.68 16.07 9.67
C ARG A 222 -3.49 16.20 8.71
N VAL A 223 -2.67 15.15 8.51
CA VAL A 223 -1.40 15.29 7.74
C VAL A 223 -1.56 15.00 6.25
N LEU A 224 -2.32 13.96 5.88
CA LEU A 224 -2.56 13.61 4.46
C LEU A 224 -3.23 14.76 3.66
N PRO A 225 -4.24 15.49 4.19
CA PRO A 225 -4.78 16.67 3.50
C PRO A 225 -3.75 17.78 3.30
N ALA A 226 -2.81 17.95 4.23
CA ALA A 226 -1.76 18.98 4.14
C ALA A 226 -0.70 18.64 3.08
N VAL A 227 -0.29 17.38 3.00
CA VAL A 227 0.64 16.90 1.96
C VAL A 227 0.01 16.97 0.57
N LEU A 228 -1.25 16.53 0.42
CA LEU A 228 -1.99 16.64 -0.85
C LEU A 228 -2.21 18.11 -1.25
N ARG A 229 -2.48 19.00 -0.30
CA ARG A 229 -2.54 20.45 -0.55
C ARG A 229 -1.22 21.02 -1.05
N ARG A 230 -0.09 20.62 -0.45
CA ARG A 230 1.25 21.05 -0.88
C ARG A 230 1.60 20.51 -2.28
N ALA A 231 1.28 19.25 -2.56
CA ALA A 231 1.48 18.66 -3.89
C ALA A 231 0.62 19.34 -4.96
N ASN A 232 -0.66 19.64 -4.66
CA ASN A 232 -1.51 20.42 -5.56
C ASN A 232 -0.99 21.85 -5.75
N ALA A 233 -0.55 22.52 -4.69
CA ALA A 233 0.05 23.86 -4.78
C ALA A 233 1.32 23.86 -5.65
N ALA A 234 2.17 22.83 -5.52
CA ALA A 234 3.35 22.67 -6.37
C ALA A 234 2.97 22.41 -7.84
N ALA A 235 1.97 21.57 -8.11
CA ALA A 235 1.48 21.31 -9.47
C ALA A 235 0.88 22.58 -10.11
N VAL A 236 0.09 23.35 -9.37
CA VAL A 236 -0.44 24.66 -9.82
C VAL A 236 0.69 25.65 -10.07
N GLY A 237 1.67 25.73 -9.16
CA GLY A 237 2.84 26.59 -9.31
C GLY A 237 3.67 26.24 -10.55
N LEU A 238 3.87 24.95 -10.81
CA LEU A 238 4.59 24.45 -11.97
C LEU A 238 3.83 24.73 -13.28
N TYR A 239 2.51 24.52 -13.30
CA TYR A 239 1.66 24.86 -14.44
C TYR A 239 1.76 26.35 -14.77
N ARG A 240 1.58 27.22 -13.75
CA ARG A 240 1.63 28.69 -13.94
C ARG A 240 3.00 29.17 -14.41
N ARG A 241 4.10 28.66 -13.81
CA ARG A 241 5.47 29.03 -14.19
C ARG A 241 5.85 28.59 -15.60
N THR A 242 5.27 27.51 -16.08
CA THR A 242 5.60 26.93 -17.40
C THR A 242 4.57 27.28 -18.46
N ASP A 243 3.57 28.10 -18.13
CA ASP A 243 2.45 28.44 -19.00
C ASP A 243 1.74 27.20 -19.59
N GLY A 244 1.59 26.16 -18.76
CA GLY A 244 1.01 24.88 -19.18
C GLY A 244 1.91 24.00 -20.05
N ARG A 245 3.18 24.36 -20.32
CA ARG A 245 4.14 23.46 -21.00
C ARG A 245 4.38 22.19 -20.18
N VAL A 246 4.37 22.31 -18.84
CA VAL A 246 4.42 21.17 -17.91
C VAL A 246 3.12 21.13 -17.12
N GLY A 247 2.39 20.01 -17.23
CA GLY A 247 1.08 19.83 -16.59
C GLY A 247 -0.13 20.30 -17.42
N GLY A 248 0.08 20.81 -18.64
CA GLY A 248 -0.98 21.18 -19.59
C GLY A 248 -1.66 20.01 -20.31
N THR A 249 -1.14 18.79 -20.13
CA THR A 249 -1.80 17.56 -20.59
C THR A 249 -1.74 16.49 -19.49
N ALA A 250 -2.78 15.67 -19.42
CA ALA A 250 -2.87 14.53 -18.51
C ALA A 250 -3.49 13.34 -19.24
N LYS A 251 -2.72 12.25 -19.38
CA LYS A 251 -3.13 11.04 -20.15
C LYS A 251 -3.66 11.35 -21.56
N GLY A 252 -2.99 12.27 -22.26
CA GLY A 252 -3.37 12.68 -23.62
C GLY A 252 -4.52 13.69 -23.70
N LEU A 253 -5.15 14.05 -22.59
CA LEU A 253 -6.19 15.09 -22.54
C LEU A 253 -5.59 16.45 -22.19
N PRO A 254 -6.14 17.56 -22.72
CA PRO A 254 -5.74 18.90 -22.31
C PRO A 254 -6.18 19.16 -20.87
N ALA A 255 -5.38 19.95 -20.14
CA ALA A 255 -5.62 20.29 -18.75
C ALA A 255 -5.67 21.81 -18.54
N LEU A 256 -6.56 22.21 -17.64
CA LEU A 256 -6.77 23.60 -17.23
C LEU A 256 -6.63 23.73 -15.71
N LEU A 257 -6.36 24.93 -15.22
CA LEU A 257 -6.53 25.25 -13.80
C LEU A 257 -7.97 25.70 -13.57
N LEU A 258 -8.66 25.03 -12.66
CA LEU A 258 -10.00 25.40 -12.22
C LEU A 258 -9.90 26.03 -10.83
N THR A 259 -10.33 27.27 -10.70
CA THR A 259 -10.43 27.99 -9.42
C THR A 259 -11.90 28.11 -9.03
N VAL A 260 -12.27 27.57 -7.86
CA VAL A 260 -13.66 27.53 -7.35
C VAL A 260 -13.70 27.90 -5.87
N PRO A 261 -14.65 28.73 -5.41
CA PRO A 261 -14.80 29.05 -3.99
C PRO A 261 -15.16 27.82 -3.15
N GLY A 262 -14.56 27.68 -1.96
CA GLY A 262 -14.89 26.61 -1.04
C GLY A 262 -16.31 26.75 -0.50
N ARG A 263 -17.19 25.75 -0.69
CA ARG A 263 -18.62 25.84 -0.31
C ARG A 263 -18.92 26.14 1.16
N ARG A 264 -17.96 25.90 2.07
CA ARG A 264 -18.09 26.17 3.51
C ARG A 264 -17.37 27.45 3.95
N THR A 265 -16.32 27.84 3.25
CA THR A 265 -15.36 28.85 3.71
C THR A 265 -15.26 30.06 2.79
N GLY A 266 -15.81 30.00 1.58
CA GLY A 266 -15.66 31.02 0.54
C GLY A 266 -14.26 31.09 -0.10
N VAL A 267 -13.22 30.61 0.58
CA VAL A 267 -11.82 30.67 0.13
C VAL A 267 -11.65 30.00 -1.24
N PRO A 268 -11.08 30.69 -2.26
CA PRO A 268 -10.83 30.12 -3.57
C PRO A 268 -9.83 28.95 -3.52
N HIS A 269 -10.15 27.87 -4.21
CA HIS A 269 -9.28 26.71 -4.37
C HIS A 269 -9.01 26.43 -5.85
N THR A 270 -7.73 26.38 -6.22
CA THR A 270 -7.29 26.06 -7.59
C THR A 270 -6.84 24.60 -7.69
N VAL A 271 -7.33 23.88 -8.69
CA VAL A 271 -6.95 22.49 -9.02
C VAL A 271 -6.60 22.37 -10.50
N VAL A 272 -5.65 21.49 -10.84
CA VAL A 272 -5.38 21.11 -12.24
C VAL A 272 -6.35 19.98 -12.61
N VAL A 273 -7.13 20.15 -13.67
CA VAL A 273 -8.08 19.13 -14.14
C VAL A 273 -8.00 18.96 -15.65
N ALA A 274 -8.11 17.71 -16.12
CA ALA A 274 -8.34 17.43 -17.53
C ALA A 274 -9.75 17.92 -17.92
N TYR A 275 -9.88 18.44 -19.14
CA TYR A 275 -11.16 18.91 -19.65
C TYR A 275 -11.44 18.37 -21.06
N PHE A 276 -12.71 18.40 -21.44
CA PHE A 276 -13.21 18.08 -22.77
C PHE A 276 -13.87 19.32 -23.36
N PRO A 277 -13.51 19.75 -24.58
CA PRO A 277 -14.25 20.81 -25.27
C PRO A 277 -15.72 20.42 -25.43
N HIS A 278 -16.66 21.29 -25.03
CA HIS A 278 -18.09 21.00 -25.13
C HIS A 278 -18.90 22.28 -25.33
N ARG A 279 -19.63 22.36 -26.46
CA ARG A 279 -20.57 23.46 -26.80
C ARG A 279 -20.01 24.87 -26.54
N GLY A 280 -18.80 25.13 -27.03
CA GLY A 280 -18.13 26.43 -26.86
C GLY A 280 -17.56 26.70 -25.46
N GLY A 281 -17.69 25.74 -24.54
CA GLY A 281 -17.07 25.76 -23.22
C GLY A 281 -16.31 24.46 -22.93
N TYR A 282 -16.34 24.06 -21.67
CA TYR A 282 -15.54 22.96 -21.15
C TYR A 282 -16.41 22.01 -20.32
N LEU A 283 -16.18 20.72 -20.46
CA LEU A 283 -16.71 19.69 -19.58
C LEU A 283 -15.56 19.13 -18.75
N VAL A 284 -15.73 19.05 -17.44
CA VAL A 284 -14.76 18.45 -16.52
C VAL A 284 -15.38 17.26 -15.80
N ALA A 285 -14.60 16.19 -15.62
CA ALA A 285 -15.04 14.97 -14.97
C ALA A 285 -14.31 14.75 -13.64
N ALA A 286 -15.06 14.57 -12.55
CA ALA A 286 -14.53 14.42 -11.20
C ALA A 286 -14.04 12.99 -10.91
N SER A 287 -13.18 12.45 -11.78
CA SER A 287 -12.76 11.05 -11.73
C SER A 287 -11.71 10.78 -10.65
N SER A 288 -10.79 11.72 -10.41
CA SER A 288 -9.67 11.56 -9.46
C SER A 288 -8.92 10.23 -9.63
N GLY A 289 -8.76 9.78 -10.89
CA GLY A 289 -8.12 8.50 -11.20
C GLY A 289 -8.88 7.25 -10.74
N GLY A 290 -10.19 7.37 -10.47
CA GLY A 290 -11.04 6.28 -9.97
C GLY A 290 -11.05 6.16 -8.44
N ALA A 291 -10.72 7.24 -7.72
CA ALA A 291 -10.82 7.25 -6.25
C ALA A 291 -12.29 7.16 -5.78
N GLU A 292 -12.51 6.34 -4.75
CA GLU A 292 -13.80 6.15 -4.06
C GLU A 292 -14.35 7.50 -3.54
N ALA A 293 -13.49 8.31 -2.92
CA ALA A 293 -13.88 9.61 -2.40
C ALA A 293 -14.10 10.65 -3.52
N GLU A 294 -15.22 11.37 -3.45
CA GLU A 294 -15.53 12.45 -4.38
C GLU A 294 -14.63 13.69 -4.13
N PRO A 295 -13.96 14.23 -5.18
CA PRO A 295 -13.14 15.43 -5.07
C PRO A 295 -13.89 16.61 -4.44
N GLN A 296 -13.21 17.41 -3.64
CA GLN A 296 -13.85 18.58 -3.01
C GLN A 296 -14.25 19.64 -4.05
N TRP A 297 -13.49 19.81 -5.13
CA TRP A 297 -13.74 20.86 -6.12
C TRP A 297 -15.07 20.67 -6.86
N ILE A 298 -15.51 19.44 -7.14
CA ILE A 298 -16.82 19.21 -7.81
C ILE A 298 -17.99 19.47 -6.87
N ARG A 299 -17.81 19.20 -5.57
CA ARG A 299 -18.78 19.58 -4.53
C ARG A 299 -18.85 21.09 -4.33
N ASN A 300 -17.74 21.79 -4.54
CA ASN A 300 -17.71 23.24 -4.54
C ASN A 300 -18.41 23.80 -5.79
N LEU A 301 -18.15 23.24 -6.98
CA LEU A 301 -18.84 23.60 -8.22
C LEU A 301 -20.36 23.39 -8.12
N ALA A 302 -20.81 22.31 -7.48
CA ALA A 302 -22.23 22.06 -7.27
C ALA A 302 -22.91 23.09 -6.35
N ALA A 303 -22.13 23.90 -5.62
CA ALA A 303 -22.63 24.89 -4.66
C ALA A 303 -22.41 26.35 -5.12
N THR A 304 -21.98 26.57 -6.36
CA THR A 304 -21.76 27.90 -6.94
C THR A 304 -22.25 27.96 -8.38
N SER A 305 -22.62 29.15 -8.85
CA SER A 305 -22.99 29.40 -10.25
C SER A 305 -21.81 29.87 -11.10
N THR A 306 -20.68 30.26 -10.49
CA THR A 306 -19.50 30.77 -11.19
C THR A 306 -18.20 30.18 -10.68
N ALA A 307 -17.21 30.11 -11.56
CA ALA A 307 -15.82 29.73 -11.30
C ALA A 307 -14.90 30.42 -12.31
N GLN A 308 -13.59 30.20 -12.18
CA GLN A 308 -12.60 30.70 -13.13
C GLN A 308 -11.77 29.54 -13.67
N VAL A 309 -11.52 29.54 -14.97
CA VAL A 309 -10.59 28.60 -15.62
C VAL A 309 -9.38 29.34 -16.16
N GLN A 310 -8.21 28.71 -16.08
CA GLN A 310 -7.00 29.19 -16.72
C GLN A 310 -6.45 28.10 -17.64
N ILE A 311 -6.29 28.44 -18.92
CA ILE A 311 -5.65 27.60 -19.93
C ILE A 311 -4.45 28.38 -20.44
N ARG A 312 -3.25 27.86 -20.12
CA ARG A 312 -1.99 28.61 -20.35
C ARG A 312 -2.09 30.02 -19.71
N GLY A 313 -1.83 31.08 -20.47
CA GLY A 313 -1.85 32.46 -19.99
C GLY A 313 -3.24 33.08 -19.96
N THR A 314 -4.27 32.41 -20.51
CA THR A 314 -5.62 32.97 -20.61
C THR A 314 -6.46 32.55 -19.41
N VAL A 315 -7.04 33.54 -18.73
CA VAL A 315 -7.94 33.36 -17.60
C VAL A 315 -9.35 33.78 -18.03
N THR A 316 -10.33 32.91 -17.79
CA THR A 316 -11.72 33.09 -18.23
C THR A 316 -12.68 32.80 -17.08
N ASP A 317 -13.61 33.71 -16.82
CA ASP A 317 -14.71 33.46 -15.90
C ASP A 317 -15.78 32.61 -16.59
N VAL A 318 -16.29 31.61 -15.88
CA VAL A 318 -17.22 30.62 -16.40
C VAL A 318 -18.45 30.50 -15.52
N ALA A 319 -19.61 30.38 -16.16
CA ALA A 319 -20.82 29.85 -15.54
C ALA A 319 -20.65 28.34 -15.31
N VAL A 320 -21.08 27.87 -14.14
CA VAL A 320 -20.93 26.50 -13.68
C VAL A 320 -22.29 25.82 -13.63
N ARG A 321 -22.37 24.61 -14.19
CA ARG A 321 -23.54 23.76 -14.08
C ARG A 321 -23.15 22.31 -13.84
N VAL A 322 -23.63 21.73 -12.74
CA VAL A 322 -23.51 20.30 -12.45
C VAL A 322 -24.86 19.64 -12.79
N PRO A 323 -24.95 18.88 -13.89
CA PRO A 323 -26.22 18.29 -14.35
C PRO A 323 -26.76 17.23 -13.38
N ASP A 324 -28.06 16.94 -13.53
CA ASP A 324 -28.70 15.78 -12.90
C ASP A 324 -28.18 14.46 -13.49
N ARG A 325 -28.72 13.34 -13.00
CA ARG A 325 -28.23 12.01 -13.41
C ARG A 325 -28.44 11.72 -14.90
N ALA A 326 -29.59 12.08 -15.45
CA ALA A 326 -29.94 11.73 -16.82
C ALA A 326 -29.08 12.52 -17.82
N GLU A 327 -28.98 13.84 -17.63
CA GLU A 327 -28.14 14.68 -18.48
C GLU A 327 -26.65 14.34 -18.30
N ARG A 328 -26.23 14.04 -17.06
CA ARG A 328 -24.87 13.57 -16.79
C ARG A 328 -24.55 12.29 -17.57
N ASP A 329 -25.45 11.31 -17.61
CA ASP A 329 -25.20 10.03 -18.28
C ASP A 329 -25.07 10.21 -19.80
N ALA A 330 -25.86 11.09 -20.39
CA ALA A 330 -25.69 11.50 -21.80
C ALA A 330 -24.31 12.15 -22.04
N LEU A 331 -23.94 13.16 -21.24
CA LEU A 331 -22.63 13.83 -21.36
C LEU A 331 -21.46 12.86 -21.11
N TRP A 332 -21.64 11.92 -20.20
CA TRP A 332 -20.65 10.90 -19.89
C TRP A 332 -20.42 9.97 -21.08
N SER A 333 -21.49 9.45 -21.68
CA SER A 333 -21.40 8.61 -22.88
C SER A 333 -20.83 9.39 -24.07
N ASP A 334 -21.50 10.48 -24.43
CA ASP A 334 -21.36 11.13 -25.74
C ASP A 334 -20.09 12.00 -25.85
N VAL A 335 -19.56 12.45 -24.70
CA VAL A 335 -18.39 13.32 -24.67
C VAL A 335 -17.22 12.63 -23.98
N VAL A 336 -17.41 12.21 -22.72
CA VAL A 336 -16.29 11.70 -21.90
C VAL A 336 -15.81 10.34 -22.41
N LEU A 337 -16.69 9.36 -22.54
CA LEU A 337 -16.32 8.02 -22.99
C LEU A 337 -15.98 7.96 -24.48
N ALA A 338 -16.70 8.75 -25.30
CA ALA A 338 -16.37 8.89 -26.72
C ALA A 338 -14.95 9.43 -26.95
N THR A 339 -14.49 10.39 -26.13
CA THR A 339 -13.15 10.97 -26.26
C THR A 339 -12.09 10.18 -25.50
N ALA A 340 -12.43 9.64 -24.32
CA ALA A 340 -11.49 8.98 -23.41
C ALA A 340 -12.11 7.72 -22.77
N PRO A 341 -12.17 6.59 -23.50
CA PRO A 341 -12.82 5.35 -23.05
C PRO A 341 -12.31 4.82 -21.71
N PHE A 342 -11.06 5.12 -21.35
CA PHE A 342 -10.47 4.70 -20.07
C PHE A 342 -11.17 5.29 -18.84
N PHE A 343 -12.00 6.32 -18.99
CA PHE A 343 -12.83 6.83 -17.88
C PHE A 343 -13.87 5.82 -17.40
N ALA A 344 -14.28 4.85 -18.23
CA ALA A 344 -15.15 3.75 -17.81
C ALA A 344 -14.51 2.91 -16.69
N ASP A 345 -13.19 2.67 -16.76
CA ASP A 345 -12.47 1.97 -15.70
C ASP A 345 -12.43 2.76 -14.39
N TYR A 346 -12.30 4.09 -14.48
CA TYR A 346 -12.36 4.95 -13.29
C TYR A 346 -13.71 4.90 -12.60
N GLU A 347 -14.80 4.95 -13.37
CA GLU A 347 -16.14 4.87 -12.79
C GLU A 347 -16.36 3.53 -12.10
N ARG A 348 -16.09 2.40 -12.80
CA ARG A 348 -16.21 1.07 -12.21
C ARG A 348 -15.39 0.91 -10.93
N ARG A 349 -14.13 1.35 -10.94
CA ARG A 349 -13.23 1.22 -9.78
C ARG A 349 -13.60 2.13 -8.63
N SER A 350 -14.17 3.30 -8.91
CA SER A 350 -14.57 4.25 -7.88
C SER A 350 -15.80 3.78 -7.10
N GLY A 351 -16.60 2.87 -7.66
CA GLY A 351 -17.86 2.43 -7.06
C GLY A 351 -18.93 3.53 -6.97
N ARG A 352 -18.69 4.69 -7.61
CA ARG A 352 -19.59 5.84 -7.62
C ARG A 352 -19.84 6.35 -9.02
N VAL A 353 -20.96 7.03 -9.16
CA VAL A 353 -21.31 7.85 -10.32
C VAL A 353 -20.37 9.06 -10.34
N ILE A 354 -19.34 9.04 -11.20
CA ILE A 354 -18.45 10.19 -11.44
C ILE A 354 -19.24 11.39 -11.95
N LYS A 355 -19.31 12.46 -11.15
CA LYS A 355 -19.97 13.71 -11.58
C LYS A 355 -19.17 14.41 -12.67
N VAL A 356 -19.90 15.07 -13.57
CA VAL A 356 -19.36 16.00 -14.56
C VAL A 356 -19.83 17.42 -14.24
N ALA A 357 -19.10 18.43 -14.70
CA ALA A 357 -19.55 19.81 -14.67
C ALA A 357 -19.34 20.45 -16.03
N VAL A 358 -20.34 21.19 -16.48
CA VAL A 358 -20.29 22.04 -17.67
C VAL A 358 -19.87 23.43 -17.24
N LEU A 359 -18.85 23.96 -17.90
CA LEU A 359 -18.26 25.27 -17.66
C LEU A 359 -18.40 26.08 -18.95
N THR A 360 -19.27 27.08 -18.93
CA THR A 360 -19.53 27.93 -20.10
C THR A 360 -18.90 29.29 -19.88
N PRO A 361 -18.05 29.80 -20.78
CA PRO A 361 -17.53 31.16 -20.68
C PRO A 361 -18.65 32.17 -20.45
N ALA A 362 -18.51 33.03 -19.44
CA ALA A 362 -19.44 34.13 -19.26
C ALA A 362 -19.36 35.04 -20.50
N SER A 363 -20.52 35.37 -21.09
CA SER A 363 -20.59 36.41 -22.13
C SER A 363 -20.00 37.69 -21.54
N ARG A 364 -19.04 38.29 -22.24
CA ARG A 364 -18.53 39.63 -21.89
C ARG A 364 -19.61 40.69 -22.07
#